data_AF-A0A833L5D1-F1
#
_entry.id   AF-A0A833L5D1-F1
#
_cell.length_a   1.000
_cell.length_b   1.000
_cell.length_c   1.000
_cell.angle_alpha   90.00
_cell.angle_beta   90.00
_cell.angle_gamma   90.00
#
_symmetry.space_group_name_H-M   'P 1'
#
loop_
_entity.id
_entity.type
_entity.pdbx_description
1 polymer ?
#
loop_
_entity_poly.entity_id
_entity_poly.type
_entity_poly.pdbx_seq_one_letter_code
_entity_poly.pdbx_strand_id
1 'polypeptide(L)'
;MSNASRSQMPKVEAPAPVVVDDARNIRVAGYVVAGFLFMLGASYAAVPLYDLFCRTTGYGGTPMVASRAPDRISDRVFTIRFDANVAAGLGWRFEAETSEISIRAGEVKTVAYTLRNPRAEPTTGIASYNVTPEQTGGYFNKIACFCFTEQTLGAGQSRTEEVVFFIDPDITKVRELDHIHTITLSYTFFPAKSAAKPLADAGQLTGPRVSAGGTVSK
;
A
#
# COMPACT_ATOMS: atom_id res chain seq x y z
N MET A 1 -44.80 -80.31 10.22
CA MET A 1 -43.57 -79.94 10.97
C MET A 1 -43.55 -78.43 11.12
N SER A 2 -44.06 -77.92 12.25
CA SER A 2 -43.97 -76.51 12.65
C SER A 2 -42.88 -76.42 13.70
N ASN A 3 -41.84 -75.63 13.47
CA ASN A 3 -40.80 -75.39 14.47
C ASN A 3 -40.65 -73.89 14.69
N ALA A 4 -41.35 -73.40 15.72
CA ALA A 4 -41.27 -72.01 16.17
C ALA A 4 -40.05 -71.88 17.10
N SER A 5 -38.93 -71.41 16.55
CA SER A 5 -37.74 -71.08 17.33
C SER A 5 -37.91 -69.72 18.02
N ARG A 6 -38.15 -69.77 19.33
CA ARG A 6 -38.26 -68.64 20.24
C ARG A 6 -36.88 -67.98 20.36
N SER A 7 -36.70 -66.82 19.72
CA SER A 7 -35.47 -66.02 19.82
C SER A 7 -35.48 -65.21 21.12
N GLN A 8 -34.60 -65.55 22.05
CA GLN A 8 -34.41 -64.85 23.31
C GLN A 8 -33.46 -63.66 23.11
N MET A 9 -33.88 -62.44 23.48
CA MET A 9 -33.04 -61.24 23.38
C MET A 9 -31.92 -61.25 24.45
N PRO A 10 -30.69 -60.82 24.13
CA PRO A 10 -29.61 -60.71 25.09
C PRO A 10 -29.84 -59.53 26.06
N LYS A 11 -29.51 -59.74 27.33
CA LYS A 11 -29.59 -58.78 28.43
C LYS A 11 -28.54 -57.67 28.22
N VAL A 12 -28.96 -56.41 28.21
CA VAL A 12 -28.05 -55.25 28.15
C VAL A 12 -27.47 -55.02 29.55
N GLU A 13 -26.18 -55.27 29.72
CA GLU A 13 -25.43 -54.99 30.95
C GLU A 13 -25.11 -53.48 31.01
N ALA A 14 -25.31 -52.84 32.16
CA ALA A 14 -25.05 -51.40 32.35
C ALA A 14 -23.54 -51.10 32.32
N PRO A 15 -23.10 -49.94 31.78
CA PRO A 15 -21.69 -49.60 31.72
C PRO A 15 -21.10 -49.36 33.11
N ALA A 16 -19.88 -49.84 33.33
CA ALA A 16 -19.15 -49.74 34.59
C ALA A 16 -18.83 -48.26 34.97
N PRO A 17 -18.74 -47.94 36.27
CA PRO A 17 -18.46 -46.58 36.73
C PRO A 17 -17.02 -46.17 36.39
N VAL A 18 -16.86 -44.98 35.82
CA VAL A 18 -15.55 -44.39 35.50
C VAL A 18 -14.88 -43.97 36.81
N VAL A 19 -13.80 -44.66 37.18
CA VAL A 19 -12.99 -44.30 38.36
C VAL A 19 -12.11 -43.11 37.99
N VAL A 20 -12.40 -41.96 38.60
CA VAL A 20 -11.66 -40.71 38.40
C VAL A 20 -10.51 -40.66 39.42
N ASP A 21 -9.27 -40.60 38.92
CA ASP A 21 -8.06 -40.50 39.74
C ASP A 21 -7.64 -39.03 39.79
N ASP A 22 -7.98 -38.36 40.90
CA ASP A 22 -7.80 -36.92 41.08
C ASP A 22 -6.33 -36.51 41.04
N ALA A 23 -5.41 -37.35 41.54
CA ALA A 23 -3.98 -37.04 41.56
C ALA A 23 -3.38 -37.09 40.15
N ARG A 24 -3.82 -38.04 39.32
CA ARG A 24 -3.43 -38.11 37.91
C ARG A 24 -4.03 -36.93 37.13
N ASN A 25 -5.30 -36.61 37.38
CA ASN A 25 -5.98 -35.51 36.72
C ASN A 25 -5.38 -34.14 37.05
N ILE A 26 -4.97 -33.91 38.30
CA ILE A 26 -4.29 -32.66 38.71
C ILE A 26 -2.93 -32.52 38.01
N ARG A 27 -2.16 -33.62 37.87
CA ARG A 27 -0.89 -33.59 37.12
C ARG A 27 -1.10 -33.30 35.64
N VAL A 28 -2.08 -33.97 35.03
CA VAL A 28 -2.45 -33.73 33.62
C VAL A 28 -2.94 -32.28 33.43
N ALA A 29 -3.77 -31.76 34.34
CA ALA A 29 -4.20 -30.38 34.32
C ALA A 29 -3.02 -29.40 34.45
N GLY A 30 -2.05 -29.71 35.33
CA GLY A 30 -0.81 -28.94 35.47
C GLY A 30 0.00 -28.88 34.17
N TYR A 31 0.16 -30.01 33.48
CA TYR A 31 0.85 -30.05 32.18
C TYR A 31 0.09 -29.30 31.09
N VAL A 32 -1.24 -29.40 31.06
CA VAL A 32 -2.08 -28.68 30.10
C VAL A 32 -1.98 -27.17 30.32
N VAL A 33 -2.06 -26.71 31.56
CA VAL A 33 -1.92 -25.28 31.90
C VAL A 33 -0.52 -24.78 31.60
N ALA A 34 0.53 -25.53 31.94
CA ALA A 34 1.91 -25.17 31.62
C ALA A 34 2.14 -25.07 30.10
N GLY A 35 1.63 -26.05 29.33
CA GLY A 35 1.70 -26.04 27.87
C GLY A 35 0.95 -24.85 27.26
N PHE A 36 -0.22 -24.50 27.82
CA PHE A 36 -1.00 -23.35 27.39
C PHE A 36 -0.27 -22.02 27.65
N LEU A 37 0.28 -21.85 28.85
CA LEU A 37 1.06 -20.66 29.21
C LEU A 37 2.35 -20.54 28.37
N PHE A 38 2.99 -21.67 28.06
CA PHE A 38 4.15 -21.70 27.17
C PHE A 38 3.79 -21.28 25.75
N MET A 39 2.71 -21.83 25.18
CA MET A 39 2.22 -21.44 23.84
C MET A 39 1.85 -19.96 23.77
N LEU A 40 1.20 -19.43 24.81
CA LEU A 40 0.91 -17.99 24.93
C LEU A 40 2.18 -17.15 25.00
N GLY A 41 3.14 -17.55 25.85
CA GLY A 41 4.43 -16.87 25.98
C GLY A 41 5.22 -16.88 24.67
N ALA A 42 5.27 -18.01 23.98
CA ALA A 42 5.93 -18.15 22.69
C ALA A 42 5.27 -17.29 21.61
N SER A 43 3.94 -17.22 21.57
CA SER A 43 3.20 -16.39 20.61
C SER A 43 3.45 -14.90 20.83
N TYR A 44 3.50 -14.45 22.08
CA TYR A 44 3.81 -13.06 22.43
C TYR A 44 5.29 -12.71 22.14
N ALA A 45 6.22 -13.64 22.41
CA ALA A 45 7.65 -13.45 22.17
C ALA A 45 8.05 -13.55 20.69
N ALA A 46 7.24 -14.19 19.85
CA ALA A 46 7.54 -14.36 18.43
C ALA A 46 7.63 -13.01 17.69
N VAL A 47 6.77 -12.04 18.03
CA VAL A 47 6.75 -10.72 17.39
C VAL A 47 8.05 -9.92 17.61
N PRO A 48 8.54 -9.68 18.85
CA PRO A 48 9.79 -8.96 19.06
C PRO A 48 11.02 -9.74 18.58
N LEU A 49 10.99 -11.07 18.64
CA LEU A 49 12.08 -11.89 18.09
C LEU A 49 12.15 -11.79 16.56
N TYR A 50 10.99 -11.79 15.89
CA TYR A 50 10.90 -11.58 14.45
C TYR A 50 11.29 -10.15 14.06
N ASP A 51 10.87 -9.13 14.82
CA ASP A 51 11.28 -7.75 14.61
C ASP A 51 12.80 -7.57 14.78
N LEU A 52 13.40 -8.18 15.81
CA LEU A 52 14.85 -8.17 16.01
C LEU A 52 15.58 -8.88 14.87
N PHE A 53 15.07 -10.02 14.42
CA PHE A 53 15.60 -10.74 13.27
C PHE A 53 15.49 -9.92 11.97
N CYS A 54 14.33 -9.34 11.68
CA CYS A 54 14.08 -8.50 10.51
C CYS A 54 14.96 -7.24 10.51
N ARG A 55 15.14 -6.59 11.67
CA ARG A 55 16.02 -5.41 11.79
C ARG A 55 17.50 -5.72 11.64
N THR A 56 17.96 -6.89 12.12
CA THR A 56 19.38 -7.28 12.05
C THR A 56 19.78 -7.88 10.70
N THR A 57 18.85 -8.57 10.04
CA THR A 57 19.12 -9.27 8.77
C THR A 57 18.57 -8.55 7.54
N GLY A 58 17.65 -7.59 7.71
CA GLY A 58 16.94 -6.93 6.60
C GLY A 58 15.89 -7.84 5.92
N TYR A 59 15.55 -8.97 6.53
CA TYR A 59 14.61 -9.95 5.97
C TYR A 59 13.21 -9.36 5.81
N GLY A 60 12.63 -9.45 4.61
CA GLY A 60 11.32 -8.87 4.29
C GLY A 60 11.32 -7.38 3.93
N GLY A 61 12.49 -6.77 3.70
CA GLY A 61 12.59 -5.38 3.24
C GLY A 61 12.42 -4.34 4.35
N THR A 62 12.56 -4.74 5.62
CA THR A 62 12.57 -3.80 6.76
C THR A 62 13.85 -2.96 6.68
N PRO A 63 13.76 -1.64 6.42
CA PRO A 63 14.94 -0.81 6.21
C PRO A 63 15.67 -0.63 7.55
N MET A 64 16.99 -0.86 7.54
CA MET A 64 17.85 -0.41 8.63
C MET A 64 17.74 1.11 8.70
N VAL A 65 17.44 1.67 9.87
CA VAL A 65 17.44 3.12 10.08
C VAL A 65 18.88 3.61 9.97
N ALA A 66 19.32 3.91 8.75
CA ALA A 66 20.59 4.57 8.52
C ALA A 66 20.44 6.03 8.94
N SER A 67 21.07 6.40 10.06
CA SER A 67 21.08 7.77 10.59
C SER A 67 21.93 8.74 9.75
N ARG A 68 22.46 8.29 8.61
CA ARG A 68 23.35 9.04 7.73
C ARG A 68 23.17 8.60 6.28
N ALA A 69 23.34 9.56 5.36
CA ALA A 69 23.56 9.25 3.95
C ALA A 69 24.71 8.24 3.82
N PRO A 70 24.68 7.34 2.82
CA PRO A 70 25.76 6.39 2.61
C PRO A 70 27.10 7.13 2.52
N ASP A 71 28.08 6.76 3.35
CA ASP A 71 29.45 7.32 3.29
C ASP A 71 30.18 6.98 1.98
N ARG A 72 29.55 6.18 1.09
CA ARG A 72 30.12 5.72 -0.17
C ARG A 72 29.28 6.16 -1.37
N ILE A 73 29.89 7.00 -2.18
CA ILE A 73 29.49 7.27 -3.56
C ILE A 73 30.19 6.22 -4.43
N SER A 74 29.44 5.53 -5.28
CA SER A 74 30.00 4.60 -6.26
C SER A 74 30.46 5.36 -7.50
N ASP A 75 31.46 4.82 -8.20
CA ASP A 75 31.88 5.34 -9.51
C ASP A 75 30.87 5.05 -10.62
N ARG A 76 29.87 4.20 -10.34
CA ARG A 76 28.81 3.88 -11.30
C ARG A 76 27.84 5.05 -11.46
N VAL A 77 27.83 5.60 -12.67
CA VAL A 77 26.94 6.68 -13.09
C VAL A 77 25.66 6.10 -13.70
N PHE A 78 24.54 6.70 -13.31
CA PHE A 78 23.22 6.44 -13.87
C PHE A 78 22.70 7.70 -14.54
N THR A 79 22.03 7.49 -15.66
CA THR A 79 21.24 8.49 -16.35
C THR A 79 19.82 8.46 -15.82
N ILE A 80 19.36 9.56 -15.22
CA ILE A 80 17.99 9.70 -14.75
C ILE A 80 17.19 10.51 -15.74
N ARG A 81 16.15 9.91 -16.30
CA ARG A 81 15.20 10.58 -17.19
C ARG A 81 13.97 10.98 -16.40
N PHE A 82 13.56 12.23 -16.55
CA PHE A 82 12.36 12.75 -15.90
C PHE A 82 11.25 12.86 -16.91
N ASP A 83 10.18 12.11 -16.64
CA ASP A 83 8.99 12.08 -17.48
C ASP A 83 7.82 12.68 -16.69
N ALA A 84 7.13 13.62 -17.32
CA ALA A 84 6.15 14.49 -16.69
C ALA A 84 4.85 14.47 -17.50
N ASN A 85 3.83 13.82 -16.95
CA ASN A 85 2.55 13.61 -17.60
C ASN A 85 1.39 14.22 -16.81
N VAL A 86 0.33 14.58 -17.53
CA VAL A 86 -0.92 15.05 -16.95
C VAL A 86 -2.06 14.28 -17.59
N ALA A 87 -2.89 13.65 -16.75
CA ALA A 87 -4.05 12.92 -17.21
C ALA A 87 -5.10 13.86 -17.82
N ALA A 88 -5.87 13.32 -18.76
CA ALA A 88 -7.00 14.03 -19.34
C ALA A 88 -7.97 14.51 -18.25
N GLY A 89 -8.50 15.72 -18.41
CA GLY A 89 -9.45 16.34 -17.48
C GLY A 89 -8.82 17.39 -16.55
N LEU A 90 -7.54 17.28 -16.18
CA LEU A 90 -6.90 18.28 -15.31
C LEU A 90 -6.47 19.53 -16.11
N GLY A 91 -5.92 19.35 -17.31
CA GLY A 91 -5.53 20.45 -18.20
C GLY A 91 -4.37 21.31 -17.68
N TRP A 92 -3.60 20.79 -16.73
CA TRP A 92 -2.40 21.44 -16.23
C TRP A 92 -1.25 21.31 -17.22
N ARG A 93 -0.28 22.21 -17.09
CA ARG A 93 1.06 22.02 -17.64
C ARG A 93 1.98 21.58 -16.52
N PHE A 94 2.70 20.50 -16.75
CA PHE A 94 3.63 19.92 -15.80
C PHE A 94 4.92 19.57 -16.54
N GLU A 95 6.00 20.21 -16.15
CA GLU A 95 7.28 20.12 -16.84
C GLU A 95 8.41 20.01 -15.82
N ALA A 96 9.36 19.11 -16.06
CA ALA A 96 10.62 19.06 -15.34
C ALA A 96 11.54 20.17 -15.85
N GLU A 97 12.31 20.80 -14.97
CA GLU A 97 13.32 21.80 -15.38
C GLU A 97 14.38 21.19 -16.29
N THR A 98 14.74 19.93 -16.05
CA THR A 98 15.68 19.17 -16.86
C THR A 98 15.05 17.82 -17.22
N SER A 99 15.16 17.41 -18.48
CA SER A 99 14.63 16.13 -18.95
C SER A 99 15.50 14.93 -18.58
N GLU A 100 16.80 15.14 -18.40
CA GLU A 100 17.77 14.09 -18.09
C GLU A 100 18.95 14.63 -17.28
N ILE A 101 19.39 13.88 -16.26
CA ILE A 101 20.62 14.18 -15.52
C ILE A 101 21.48 12.93 -15.35
N SER A 102 22.78 13.12 -15.16
CA SER A 102 23.70 12.07 -14.73
C SER A 102 23.97 12.17 -13.24
N ILE A 103 23.86 11.06 -12.52
CA ILE A 103 24.06 10.98 -11.07
C ILE A 103 24.85 9.71 -10.73
N ARG A 104 25.72 9.77 -9.72
CA ARG A 104 26.37 8.58 -9.18
C ARG A 104 25.49 7.93 -8.12
N ALA A 105 25.58 6.61 -7.99
CA ALA A 105 24.91 5.94 -6.87
C ALA A 105 25.49 6.43 -5.54
N GLY A 106 24.62 6.79 -4.60
CA GLY A 106 24.93 7.42 -3.32
C GLY A 106 24.93 8.96 -3.36
N GLU A 107 24.91 9.59 -4.53
CA GLU A 107 24.82 11.05 -4.64
C GLU A 107 23.35 11.50 -4.49
N VAL A 108 23.13 12.55 -3.70
CA VAL A 108 21.80 13.16 -3.53
C VAL A 108 21.64 14.28 -4.55
N LYS A 109 20.52 14.29 -5.28
CA LYS A 109 20.16 15.34 -6.22
C LYS A 109 18.78 15.91 -5.92
N THR A 110 18.64 17.19 -6.22
CA THR A 110 17.38 17.92 -6.20
C THR A 110 17.06 18.38 -7.61
N VAL A 111 15.83 18.15 -8.05
CA VAL A 111 15.32 18.60 -9.35
C VAL A 111 14.00 19.32 -9.16
N ALA A 112 13.86 20.49 -9.80
CA ALA A 112 12.64 21.27 -9.74
C ALA A 112 11.66 20.85 -10.85
N TYR A 113 10.38 20.86 -10.50
CA TYR A 113 9.27 20.69 -11.41
C TYR A 113 8.36 21.91 -11.36
N THR A 114 7.89 22.35 -12.52
CA THR A 114 6.95 23.45 -12.62
C THR A 114 5.55 22.91 -12.92
N LEU A 115 4.58 23.25 -12.06
CA LEU A 115 3.17 22.99 -12.26
C LEU A 115 2.45 24.29 -12.56
N ARG A 116 1.59 24.30 -13.58
CA ARG A 116 0.76 25.45 -13.92
C ARG A 116 -0.66 25.03 -14.22
N ASN A 117 -1.62 25.70 -13.59
CA ASN A 117 -3.03 25.62 -13.93
C ASN A 117 -3.39 26.76 -14.90
N PRO A 118 -3.50 26.52 -16.21
CA PRO A 118 -3.89 27.57 -17.16
C PRO A 118 -5.40 27.87 -17.14
N ARG A 119 -6.21 27.13 -16.37
CA ARG A 119 -7.66 27.34 -16.31
C ARG A 119 -8.01 28.60 -15.51
N ALA A 120 -9.22 29.10 -15.75
CA ALA A 120 -9.80 30.23 -15.02
C ALA A 120 -10.47 29.82 -13.69
N GLU A 121 -10.41 28.54 -13.33
CA GLU A 121 -10.99 27.98 -12.10
C GLU A 121 -9.91 27.25 -11.29
N PRO A 122 -10.03 27.21 -9.95
CA PRO A 122 -9.17 26.38 -9.13
C PRO A 122 -9.43 24.91 -9.44
N THR A 123 -8.36 24.13 -9.56
CA THR A 123 -8.44 22.69 -9.81
C THR A 123 -7.54 21.96 -8.84
N THR A 124 -7.92 20.72 -8.52
CA THR A 124 -7.21 19.88 -7.57
C THR A 124 -6.74 18.61 -8.27
N GLY A 125 -5.46 18.29 -8.11
CA GLY A 125 -4.84 17.11 -8.68
C GLY A 125 -4.07 16.31 -7.63
N ILE A 126 -3.88 15.02 -7.90
CA ILE A 126 -3.03 14.13 -7.12
C ILE A 126 -1.99 13.50 -8.05
N ALA A 127 -0.74 13.42 -7.60
CA ALA A 127 0.34 12.85 -8.41
C ALA A 127 0.57 11.38 -8.06
N SER A 128 0.72 10.53 -9.08
CA SER A 128 1.31 9.21 -8.92
C SER A 128 2.69 9.18 -9.58
N TYR A 129 3.54 8.25 -9.15
CA TYR A 129 4.86 8.06 -9.72
C TYR A 129 5.23 6.60 -9.91
N ASN A 130 6.10 6.36 -10.89
CA ASN A 130 6.70 5.07 -11.15
C ASN A 130 8.17 5.22 -11.54
N VAL A 131 8.95 4.20 -11.23
CA VAL A 131 10.38 4.11 -11.58
C VAL A 131 10.55 2.94 -12.54
N THR A 132 11.22 3.17 -13.66
CA THR A 132 11.49 2.17 -14.70
C THR A 132 12.99 2.11 -15.00
N PRO A 133 13.61 0.93 -15.09
CA PRO A 133 13.04 -0.42 -14.91
C PRO A 133 12.61 -0.72 -13.48
N GLU A 134 11.56 -1.55 -13.32
CA GLU A 134 10.97 -1.89 -12.01
C GLU A 134 12.00 -2.47 -11.02
N GLN A 135 12.98 -3.20 -11.56
CA GLN A 135 14.05 -3.85 -10.79
C GLN A 135 14.94 -2.84 -10.05
N THR A 136 15.01 -1.59 -10.54
CA THR A 136 15.76 -0.51 -9.90
C THR A 136 14.93 0.25 -8.86
N GLY A 137 13.61 0.06 -8.82
CA GLY A 137 12.71 0.79 -7.93
C GLY A 137 13.05 0.61 -6.45
N GLY A 138 13.54 -0.56 -6.05
CA GLY A 138 13.96 -0.84 -4.68
C GLY A 138 15.22 -0.08 -4.21
N TYR A 139 15.99 0.49 -5.15
CA TYR A 139 17.20 1.26 -4.87
C TYR A 139 16.98 2.76 -5.10
N PHE A 140 15.86 3.15 -5.72
CA PHE A 140 15.55 4.55 -5.97
C PHE A 140 14.80 5.15 -4.78
N ASN A 141 15.48 5.98 -4.01
CA ASN A 141 14.93 6.56 -2.79
C ASN A 141 14.57 8.02 -3.02
N LYS A 142 13.27 8.32 -3.02
CA LYS A 142 12.75 9.70 -3.07
C LYS A 142 12.53 10.21 -1.64
N ILE A 143 13.22 11.30 -1.28
CA ILE A 143 13.25 11.86 0.08
C ILE A 143 12.05 12.80 0.33
N ALA A 144 11.59 13.55 -0.68
CA ALA A 144 10.53 14.55 -0.52
C ALA A 144 9.34 14.29 -1.45
N CYS A 145 8.17 13.94 -0.90
CA CYS A 145 7.03 13.42 -1.65
C CYS A 145 5.79 14.34 -1.60
N PHE A 146 5.55 15.13 -2.64
CA PHE A 146 4.28 15.84 -2.88
C PHE A 146 3.12 14.91 -3.31
N CYS A 147 3.40 13.60 -3.43
CA CYS A 147 2.59 12.68 -4.22
C CYS A 147 1.42 12.08 -3.45
N PHE A 148 1.39 12.24 -2.13
CA PHE A 148 0.32 11.71 -1.30
C PHE A 148 -0.68 12.76 -0.83
N THR A 149 -0.50 14.01 -1.23
CA THR A 149 -1.41 15.11 -0.86
C THR A 149 -2.06 15.71 -2.10
N GLU A 150 -3.35 15.99 -1.98
CA GLU A 150 -4.07 16.74 -2.99
C GLU A 150 -3.45 18.13 -3.13
N GLN A 151 -3.04 18.47 -4.35
CA GLN A 151 -2.50 19.78 -4.69
C GLN A 151 -3.61 20.59 -5.33
N THR A 152 -3.97 21.72 -4.73
CA THR A 152 -4.92 22.67 -5.30
C THR A 152 -4.18 23.86 -5.88
N LEU A 153 -4.34 24.08 -7.19
CA LEU A 153 -3.81 25.24 -7.90
C LEU A 153 -4.97 26.18 -8.26
N GLY A 154 -4.84 27.44 -7.86
CA GLY A 154 -5.76 28.51 -8.25
C GLY A 154 -5.78 28.76 -9.75
N ALA A 155 -6.72 29.61 -10.20
CA ALA A 155 -6.82 30.03 -11.58
C ALA A 155 -5.53 30.73 -12.05
N GLY A 156 -4.94 30.28 -13.16
CA GLY A 156 -3.69 30.82 -13.69
C GLY A 156 -2.44 30.58 -12.82
N GLN A 157 -2.56 29.90 -11.68
CA GLN A 157 -1.48 29.76 -10.71
C GLN A 157 -0.36 28.85 -11.25
N SER A 158 0.88 29.25 -11.00
CA SER A 158 2.07 28.42 -11.21
C SER A 158 2.75 28.16 -9.87
N ARG A 159 3.27 26.95 -9.67
CA ARG A 159 4.10 26.57 -8.51
C ARG A 159 5.28 25.74 -8.98
N THR A 160 6.41 25.94 -8.32
CA THR A 160 7.61 25.15 -8.54
C THR A 160 7.84 24.31 -7.30
N GLU A 161 7.99 23.01 -7.50
CA GLU A 161 8.15 22.03 -6.44
C GLU A 161 9.45 21.25 -6.64
N GLU A 162 10.19 20.99 -5.56
CA GLU A 162 11.51 20.35 -5.62
C GLU A 162 11.46 18.89 -5.17
N VAL A 163 11.99 18.00 -6.01
CA VAL A 163 12.10 16.58 -5.70
C VAL A 163 13.56 16.26 -5.37
N VAL A 164 13.78 15.84 -4.12
CA VAL A 164 15.08 15.35 -3.65
C VAL A 164 15.08 13.82 -3.71
N PHE A 165 16.10 13.24 -4.33
CA PHE A 165 16.23 11.79 -4.46
C PHE A 165 17.70 11.35 -4.52
N PHE A 166 17.94 10.06 -4.34
CA PHE A 166 19.22 9.41 -4.58
C PHE A 166 19.01 7.95 -5.01
N ILE A 167 20.05 7.36 -5.60
CA ILE A 167 20.11 5.92 -5.89
C ILE A 167 20.97 5.28 -4.81
N ASP A 168 20.48 4.23 -4.17
CA ASP A 168 21.24 3.48 -3.18
C ASP A 168 22.47 2.82 -3.85
N PRO A 169 23.70 3.02 -3.33
CA PRO A 169 24.90 2.39 -3.87
C PRO A 169 24.86 0.85 -3.87
N ASP A 170 23.98 0.22 -3.10
CA ASP A 170 23.81 -1.23 -3.09
C ASP A 170 23.30 -1.80 -4.42
N ILE A 171 22.73 -0.96 -5.31
CA ILE A 171 22.41 -1.34 -6.68
C ILE A 171 23.64 -1.87 -7.44
N THR A 172 24.84 -1.44 -7.05
CA THR A 172 26.10 -1.84 -7.67
C THR A 172 26.60 -3.21 -7.22
N LYS A 173 26.01 -3.78 -6.17
CA LYS A 173 26.34 -5.13 -5.68
C LYS A 173 25.55 -6.22 -6.40
N VAL A 174 24.46 -5.85 -7.08
CA VAL A 174 23.55 -6.79 -7.75
C VAL A 174 23.95 -6.92 -9.21
N ARG A 175 24.56 -8.06 -9.53
CA ARG A 175 25.15 -8.32 -10.86
C ARG A 175 24.10 -8.35 -11.96
N GLU A 176 22.88 -8.74 -11.63
CA GLU A 176 21.73 -8.74 -12.55
C GLU A 176 21.40 -7.33 -13.04
N LEU A 177 21.68 -6.29 -12.25
CA LEU A 177 21.34 -4.91 -12.60
C LEU A 177 22.47 -4.19 -13.34
N ASP A 178 23.64 -4.80 -13.55
CA ASP A 178 24.83 -4.15 -14.13
C ASP A 178 24.61 -3.55 -15.53
N HIS A 179 23.71 -4.13 -16.29
CA HIS A 179 23.34 -3.67 -17.64
C HIS A 179 22.40 -2.45 -17.64
N ILE A 180 21.87 -2.05 -16.48
CA ILE A 180 20.97 -0.90 -16.37
C ILE A 180 21.81 0.35 -16.13
N HIS A 181 21.75 1.28 -17.08
CA HIS A 181 22.42 2.58 -17.00
C HIS A 181 21.43 3.74 -16.94
N THR A 182 20.18 3.51 -17.36
CA THR A 182 19.14 4.54 -17.43
C THR A 182 17.97 4.15 -16.55
N ILE A 183 17.53 5.10 -15.72
CA ILE A 183 16.35 4.97 -14.86
C ILE A 183 15.43 6.14 -15.19
N THR A 184 14.17 5.85 -15.49
CA THR A 184 13.15 6.85 -15.77
C THR A 184 12.26 7.00 -14.54
N LEU A 185 12.19 8.22 -14.03
CA LEU A 185 11.21 8.65 -13.03
C LEU A 185 10.04 9.31 -13.76
N SER A 186 8.93 8.58 -13.86
CA SER A 186 7.71 9.04 -14.48
C SER A 186 6.74 9.55 -13.41
N TYR A 187 6.30 10.80 -13.56
CA TYR A 187 5.27 11.43 -12.75
C TYR A 187 4.01 11.66 -13.58
N THR A 188 2.84 11.30 -13.05
CA THR A 188 1.56 11.58 -13.69
C THR A 188 0.59 12.23 -12.72
N PHE A 189 0.06 13.40 -13.08
CA PHE A 189 -1.01 14.06 -12.33
C PHE A 189 -2.40 13.60 -12.79
N PHE A 190 -3.24 13.22 -11.83
CA PHE A 190 -4.63 12.84 -12.05
C PHE A 190 -5.57 13.86 -11.39
N PRO A 191 -6.76 14.10 -11.94
CA PRO A 191 -7.76 14.93 -11.27
C PRO A 191 -8.21 14.27 -9.96
N ALA A 192 -8.22 15.04 -8.87
CA ALA A 192 -8.82 14.58 -7.63
C ALA A 192 -10.34 14.49 -7.79
N LYS A 193 -10.97 13.47 -7.20
CA LYS A 193 -12.42 13.16 -7.36
C LYS A 193 -13.33 14.34 -7.02
N SER A 194 -12.85 15.30 -6.23
CA SER A 194 -13.56 16.52 -5.81
C SER A 194 -13.83 17.53 -6.93
N ALA A 195 -13.19 17.40 -8.10
CA ALA A 195 -13.44 18.28 -9.25
C ALA A 195 -14.61 17.81 -10.15
N ALA A 196 -15.11 16.58 -9.95
CA ALA A 196 -16.37 16.15 -10.54
C ALA A 196 -17.50 16.60 -9.63
N LYS A 197 -18.16 17.71 -9.98
CA LYS A 197 -19.50 18.05 -9.48
C LYS A 197 -20.32 16.75 -9.44
N PRO A 198 -20.83 16.29 -8.28
CA PRO A 198 -21.62 15.08 -8.23
C PRO A 198 -22.80 15.26 -9.19
N LEU A 199 -22.89 14.42 -10.22
CA LEU A 199 -24.09 14.27 -11.04
C LEU A 199 -25.18 13.53 -10.23
N ALA A 200 -25.40 13.99 -9.01
CA ALA A 200 -26.54 13.68 -8.16
C ALA A 200 -27.50 14.88 -8.17
N ASP A 201 -27.82 15.35 -9.38
CA ASP A 201 -29.01 16.16 -9.62
C ASP A 201 -29.74 15.59 -10.85
N ALA A 202 -30.05 14.30 -10.76
CA ALA A 202 -31.14 13.67 -11.49
C ALA A 202 -32.21 13.28 -10.46
N GLY A 203 -32.73 14.30 -9.79
CA GLY A 203 -33.72 14.16 -8.73
C GLY A 203 -34.61 15.38 -8.58
N GLN A 204 -34.70 16.24 -9.60
CA GLN A 204 -35.63 17.37 -9.60
C GLN A 204 -37.01 16.90 -10.09
N LEU A 205 -37.75 16.20 -9.22
CA LEU A 205 -39.19 16.01 -9.33
C LEU A 205 -39.86 16.28 -7.98
N THR A 206 -39.64 17.46 -7.42
CA THR A 206 -40.52 18.02 -6.39
C THR A 206 -40.79 19.49 -6.69
N GLY A 207 -41.57 19.71 -7.75
CA GLY A 207 -42.33 20.94 -7.93
C GLY A 207 -43.76 20.77 -7.37
N PRO A 208 -44.39 21.81 -6.79
CA PRO A 208 -45.70 21.70 -6.16
C PRO A 208 -46.80 21.43 -7.20
N ARG A 209 -47.70 20.47 -6.93
CA ARG A 209 -48.90 20.27 -7.75
C ARG A 209 -49.85 21.47 -7.57
N VAL A 210 -49.94 22.32 -8.59
CA VAL A 210 -51.06 23.26 -8.74
C VAL A 210 -52.24 22.49 -9.32
N SER A 211 -53.30 22.37 -8.52
CA SER A 211 -54.62 21.88 -8.92
C SER A 211 -55.35 22.96 -9.72
N ALA A 212 -55.79 22.65 -10.93
CA ALA A 212 -56.82 23.40 -11.64
C ALA A 212 -57.56 22.47 -12.59
N GLY A 213 -58.86 22.28 -12.33
CA GLY A 213 -59.77 21.48 -13.15
C GLY A 213 -60.15 22.16 -14.47
N GLY A 214 -60.58 21.34 -15.42
CA GLY A 214 -61.14 21.78 -16.70
C GLY A 214 -61.73 20.59 -17.46
N THR A 215 -63.02 20.35 -17.25
CA THR A 215 -63.86 19.43 -18.01
C THR A 215 -64.04 19.93 -19.45
N VAL A 216 -63.78 19.05 -20.43
CA VAL A 216 -64.13 19.28 -21.85
C VAL A 216 -65.34 18.43 -22.20
N SER A 217 -66.30 19.10 -22.81
CA SER A 217 -67.62 18.67 -23.27
C SER A 217 -67.58 17.53 -24.29
N LYS A 218 -68.46 16.53 -24.10
CA LYS A 218 -69.36 15.99 -25.13
C LYS A 218 -70.56 15.32 -24.48
#